data_AF-A0AAU9M8J2-F1
#
_entry.id   AF-A0AAU9M8J2-F1
#
_cell.length_a   1.000
_cell.length_b   1.000
_cell.length_c   1.000
_cell.angle_alpha   90.00
_cell.angle_beta   90.00
_cell.angle_gamma   90.00
#
_symmetry.space_group_name_H-M   'P 1'
#
loop_
_entity.id
_entity.type
_entity.pdbx_description
1 polymer ?
#
loop_
_entity_poly.entity_id
_entity_poly.type
_entity_poly.pdbx_seq_one_letter_code
_entity_poly.pdbx_strand_id
1 'polypeptide(L)'
;MFAYCSLFTKDYLFDKDELVLLWMAEGFLHESNGSQSMESLGRECFQELESRLFFQHSTNDRSRYTMHDLINDLATSVAGEFFFMLDDKIDVYDQKEALEKFHHLSFVRQGYGVYRKFKPLQRARRLRTFLALSVNLDAWQRFSLSNMVLVELLPQLQFLRVLSLASCLITENKLVASIIYKAYWFLVVLGYLACQTVV
;
A
#
# COMPACT_ATOMS: atom_id res chain seq x y z
N MET A 1 -11.29 -0.58 -6.25
CA MET A 1 -11.18 0.33 -5.09
C MET A 1 -11.37 -0.40 -3.77
N PHE A 2 -12.58 -0.88 -3.42
CA PHE A 2 -12.82 -1.56 -2.14
C PHE A 2 -11.90 -2.77 -1.87
N ALA A 3 -11.69 -3.64 -2.87
CA ALA A 3 -10.76 -4.77 -2.77
C ALA A 3 -9.34 -4.37 -2.33
N TYR A 4 -8.90 -3.15 -2.66
CA TYR A 4 -7.58 -2.65 -2.28
C TYR A 4 -7.42 -2.52 -0.77
N CYS A 5 -8.51 -2.36 -0.04
CA CYS A 5 -8.49 -2.31 1.42
C CYS A 5 -8.11 -3.65 2.06
N SER A 6 -8.11 -4.77 1.31
CA SER A 6 -7.60 -6.06 1.79
C SER A 6 -6.10 -6.03 2.09
N LEU A 7 -5.39 -5.01 1.60
CA LEU A 7 -3.99 -4.79 1.94
C LEU A 7 -3.81 -4.36 3.39
N PHE A 8 -4.83 -3.80 4.05
CA PHE A 8 -4.75 -3.42 5.45
C PHE A 8 -5.09 -4.62 6.34
N THR A 9 -4.34 -4.78 7.44
CA THR A 9 -4.67 -5.82 8.41
C THR A 9 -6.00 -5.51 9.11
N LYS A 10 -6.60 -6.56 9.68
CA LYS A 10 -7.60 -6.41 10.73
C LYS A 10 -7.04 -5.47 11.80
N ASP A 11 -7.89 -4.56 12.29
CA ASP A 11 -7.54 -3.49 13.23
C ASP A 11 -6.57 -2.38 12.74
N TYR A 12 -6.19 -2.35 11.46
CA TYR A 12 -5.32 -1.27 10.97
C TYR A 12 -6.01 0.09 11.04
N LEU A 13 -5.31 1.06 11.64
CA LEU A 13 -5.72 2.45 11.69
C LEU A 13 -5.16 3.21 10.49
N PHE A 14 -6.04 3.62 9.58
CA PHE A 14 -5.66 4.39 8.40
C PHE A 14 -6.23 5.80 8.42
N ASP A 15 -5.49 6.72 7.77
CA ASP A 15 -5.97 8.06 7.48
C ASP A 15 -6.78 8.05 6.17
N LYS A 16 -7.82 8.90 6.13
CA LYS A 16 -8.71 9.00 4.97
C LYS A 16 -7.97 9.49 3.72
N ASP A 17 -7.20 10.56 3.86
CA ASP A 17 -6.51 11.18 2.73
C ASP A 17 -5.35 10.28 2.26
N GLU A 18 -4.70 9.54 3.17
CA GLU A 18 -3.72 8.49 2.80
C GLU A 18 -4.36 7.42 1.89
N LEU A 19 -5.53 6.90 2.25
CA LEU A 19 -6.22 5.91 1.43
C LEU A 19 -6.64 6.48 0.06
N VAL A 20 -7.10 7.74 0.02
CA VAL A 20 -7.44 8.43 -1.22
C VAL A 20 -6.21 8.56 -2.13
N LEU A 21 -5.05 8.95 -1.58
CA LEU A 21 -3.79 9.03 -2.33
C LEU A 21 -3.38 7.66 -2.89
N LEU A 22 -3.57 6.58 -2.14
CA LEU A 22 -3.29 5.22 -2.62
C LEU A 22 -4.22 4.84 -3.79
N TRP A 23 -5.51 5.17 -3.73
CA TRP A 23 -6.44 4.93 -4.82
C TRP A 23 -6.13 5.77 -6.06
N MET A 24 -5.69 7.02 -5.88
CA MET A 24 -5.22 7.88 -6.96
C MET A 24 -3.98 7.29 -7.64
N ALA A 25 -2.98 6.87 -6.85
CA ALA A 25 -1.73 6.32 -7.38
C ALA A 25 -1.91 5.01 -8.16
N GLU A 26 -2.89 4.19 -7.79
CA GLU A 26 -3.25 3.00 -8.55
C GLU A 26 -4.12 3.30 -9.79
N GLY A 27 -4.67 4.51 -9.89
CA GLY A 27 -5.55 4.94 -10.97
C GLY A 27 -6.96 4.35 -10.88
N PHE A 28 -7.47 4.12 -9.66
CA PHE A 28 -8.85 3.64 -9.47
C PHE A 28 -9.91 4.72 -9.62
N LEU A 29 -9.50 5.99 -9.59
CA LEU A 29 -10.38 7.14 -9.74
C LEU A 29 -10.35 7.56 -11.20
N HIS A 30 -11.49 7.50 -11.88
CA HIS A 30 -11.63 7.98 -13.25
C HIS A 30 -12.46 9.25 -13.22
N GLU A 31 -11.92 10.34 -13.78
CA GLU A 31 -12.67 11.58 -13.90
C GLU A 31 -13.85 11.36 -14.86
N SER A 32 -15.07 11.46 -14.34
CA SER A 32 -16.26 11.35 -15.17
C SER A 32 -16.57 12.67 -15.90
N ASN A 33 -16.20 13.81 -15.31
CA ASN A 33 -16.45 15.15 -15.85
C ASN A 33 -15.31 16.09 -15.41
N GLY A 34 -14.67 16.80 -16.35
CA GLY A 34 -13.44 17.59 -16.16
C GLY A 34 -13.52 18.82 -15.24
N SER A 35 -14.44 18.86 -14.28
CA SER A 35 -14.57 19.92 -13.27
C SER A 35 -14.24 19.46 -11.85
N GLN A 36 -14.14 18.15 -11.59
CA GLN A 36 -13.94 17.60 -10.25
C GLN A 36 -12.50 17.09 -10.09
N SER A 37 -11.81 17.48 -9.02
CA SER A 37 -10.47 16.99 -8.76
C SER A 37 -10.49 15.53 -8.29
N MET A 38 -9.45 14.76 -8.63
CA MET A 38 -9.31 13.36 -8.19
C MET A 38 -9.35 13.21 -6.67
N GLU A 39 -8.83 14.16 -5.90
CA GLU A 39 -8.91 14.14 -4.43
C GLU A 39 -10.35 14.28 -3.95
N SER A 40 -11.13 15.18 -4.56
CA SER A 40 -12.54 15.35 -4.20
C SER A 40 -13.36 14.11 -4.55
N LEU A 41 -13.14 13.53 -5.74
CA LEU A 41 -13.75 12.27 -6.15
C LEU A 41 -13.39 11.12 -5.19
N GLY A 42 -12.11 11.00 -4.83
CA GLY A 42 -11.65 9.99 -3.89
C GLY A 42 -12.28 10.15 -2.50
N ARG A 43 -12.42 11.39 -2.01
CA ARG A 43 -13.09 11.68 -0.73
C ARG A 43 -14.58 11.36 -0.76
N GLU A 44 -15.26 11.57 -1.88
CA GLU A 44 -16.67 11.18 -2.07
C GLU A 44 -16.83 9.65 -2.09
N CYS A 45 -15.97 8.93 -2.82
CA CYS A 45 -15.97 7.46 -2.79
C CYS A 45 -15.71 6.92 -1.38
N PHE A 46 -14.80 7.56 -0.62
CA PHE A 46 -14.58 7.21 0.78
C PHE A 46 -15.85 7.41 1.62
N GLN A 47 -16.51 8.56 1.47
CA GLN A 47 -17.75 8.88 2.20
C GLN A 47 -18.88 7.90 1.87
N GLU A 48 -18.96 7.42 0.63
CA GLU A 48 -19.94 6.39 0.26
C GLU A 48 -19.67 5.08 1.02
N LEU A 49 -18.42 4.62 1.09
CA LEU A 49 -18.04 3.42 1.84
C LEU A 49 -18.27 3.60 3.35
N GLU A 50 -17.92 4.77 3.89
CA GLU A 50 -18.18 5.15 5.28
C GLU A 50 -19.69 5.14 5.60
N SER A 51 -20.54 5.69 4.74
CA SER A 51 -22.00 5.71 4.92
C SER A 51 -22.63 4.31 4.95
N ARG A 52 -21.94 3.32 4.36
CA ARG A 52 -22.32 1.90 4.38
C ARG A 52 -21.69 1.12 5.53
N LEU A 53 -21.02 1.82 6.46
CA LEU A 53 -20.33 1.26 7.63
C LEU A 53 -19.15 0.35 7.28
N PHE A 54 -18.59 0.48 6.07
CA PHE A 54 -17.38 -0.27 5.71
C PHE A 54 -16.17 0.26 6.47
N PHE A 55 -16.17 1.56 6.76
CA PHE A 55 -15.19 2.24 7.58
C PHE A 55 -15.87 2.85 8.80
N GLN A 56 -15.19 2.81 9.93
CA GLN A 56 -15.67 3.41 11.18
C GLN A 56 -14.56 4.21 11.82
N HIS A 57 -14.92 5.27 12.53
CA HIS A 57 -13.96 6.02 13.33
C HIS A 57 -13.36 5.14 14.43
N SER A 58 -12.05 5.28 14.62
CA SER A 58 -11.40 4.68 15.77
C SER A 58 -11.92 5.29 17.07
N THR A 59 -12.10 4.43 18.07
CA THR A 59 -12.54 4.84 19.41
C THR A 59 -11.52 5.74 20.11
N ASN A 60 -10.23 5.51 19.84
CA ASN A 60 -9.11 6.19 20.51
C ASN A 60 -8.58 7.38 19.70
N ASP A 61 -8.86 7.43 18.40
CA ASP A 61 -8.38 8.49 17.51
C ASP A 61 -9.43 8.82 16.45
N ARG A 62 -10.24 9.85 16.70
CA ARG A 62 -11.32 10.25 15.78
C ARG A 62 -10.83 10.72 14.41
N SER A 63 -9.53 11.01 14.24
CA SER A 63 -8.97 11.37 12.94
C SER A 63 -8.71 10.16 12.04
N ARG A 64 -8.72 8.94 12.60
CA ARG A 64 -8.40 7.70 11.89
C ARG A 64 -9.59 6.76 11.83
N TYR A 65 -9.53 5.86 10.86
CA TYR A 65 -10.58 4.89 10.57
C TYR A 65 -10.06 3.46 10.72
N THR A 66 -10.98 2.55 11.02
CA THR A 66 -10.78 1.11 10.99
C THR A 66 -11.78 0.46 10.05
N MET A 67 -11.46 -0.78 9.65
CA MET A 67 -12.36 -1.67 8.94
C MET A 67 -12.69 -2.85 9.85
N HIS A 68 -13.98 -3.21 9.93
CA HIS A 68 -14.41 -4.41 10.65
C HIS A 68 -13.85 -5.68 10.02
N ASP A 69 -13.55 -6.68 10.83
CA ASP A 69 -13.03 -7.98 10.39
C ASP A 69 -13.85 -8.60 9.27
N LEU A 70 -15.18 -8.55 9.37
CA LEU A 70 -16.08 -9.08 8.33
C LEU A 70 -15.99 -8.31 7.01
N ILE A 71 -15.82 -6.98 7.09
CA ILE A 71 -15.63 -6.14 5.90
C ILE A 71 -14.25 -6.39 5.29
N ASN A 72 -13.23 -6.64 6.13
CA ASN A 72 -11.90 -7.02 5.68
C ASN A 72 -11.89 -8.40 5.00
N ASP A 73 -12.60 -9.37 5.57
CA ASP A 73 -12.80 -10.70 4.97
C ASP A 73 -13.52 -10.59 3.62
N LEU A 74 -14.54 -9.73 3.53
CA LEU A 74 -15.22 -9.43 2.27
C LEU A 74 -14.27 -8.78 1.25
N ALA A 75 -13.49 -7.78 1.65
CA ALA A 75 -12.51 -7.14 0.78
C ALA A 75 -11.50 -8.16 0.23
N THR A 76 -11.02 -9.05 1.09
CA THR A 76 -10.10 -10.15 0.74
C THR A 76 -10.74 -11.12 -0.26
N SER A 77 -12.01 -11.49 -0.04
CA SER A 77 -12.75 -12.34 -0.97
C SER A 77 -12.92 -11.70 -2.35
N VAL A 78 -13.16 -10.38 -2.41
CA VAL A 78 -13.29 -9.63 -3.69
C VAL A 78 -11.93 -9.45 -4.36
N ALA A 79 -10.86 -9.32 -3.58
CA ALA A 79 -9.50 -9.12 -4.07
C ALA A 79 -8.94 -10.34 -4.80
N GLY A 80 -9.34 -11.54 -4.40
CA GLY A 80 -8.95 -12.79 -5.07
C GLY A 80 -7.43 -13.02 -5.05
N GLU A 81 -6.88 -13.54 -6.14
CA GLU A 81 -5.47 -13.94 -6.23
C GLU A 81 -4.48 -12.80 -6.58
N PHE A 82 -4.95 -11.56 -6.72
CA PHE A 82 -4.10 -10.42 -7.13
C PHE A 82 -3.52 -9.63 -5.95
N PHE A 83 -4.05 -9.83 -4.75
CA PHE A 83 -3.68 -9.11 -3.54
C PHE A 83 -3.12 -10.08 -2.52
N PHE A 84 -2.05 -9.68 -1.85
CA PHE A 84 -1.40 -10.50 -0.85
C PHE A 84 -0.94 -9.67 0.33
N MET A 85 -1.38 -10.06 1.52
CA MET A 85 -0.89 -9.49 2.78
C MET A 85 0.04 -10.50 3.43
N LEU A 86 1.31 -10.11 3.56
CA LEU A 86 2.33 -10.92 4.19
C LEU A 86 2.24 -10.75 5.72
N ASP A 87 1.78 -11.80 6.39
CA ASP A 87 1.75 -11.95 7.84
C ASP A 87 2.74 -13.04 8.29
N ASP A 88 3.12 -13.04 9.57
CA ASP A 88 4.08 -13.97 10.17
C ASP A 88 3.66 -15.43 10.13
N LYS A 89 2.36 -15.69 9.99
CA LYS A 89 1.82 -17.05 9.87
C LYS A 89 2.02 -17.64 8.47
N ILE A 90 2.36 -16.81 7.48
CA ILE A 90 2.46 -17.21 6.08
C ILE A 90 3.88 -16.92 5.58
N ASP A 91 4.68 -17.96 5.42
CA ASP A 91 5.95 -17.81 4.75
C ASP A 91 5.72 -17.64 3.24
N VAL A 92 6.36 -16.63 2.63
CA VAL A 92 6.31 -16.40 1.17
C VAL A 92 6.78 -17.64 0.38
N TYR A 93 7.53 -18.54 1.03
CA TYR A 93 7.96 -19.81 0.46
C TYR A 93 6.80 -20.75 0.12
N ASP A 94 5.69 -20.68 0.86
CA ASP A 94 4.50 -21.51 0.63
C ASP A 94 3.66 -21.02 -0.55
N GLN A 95 3.91 -19.80 -1.03
CA GLN A 95 3.14 -19.14 -2.09
C GLN A 95 3.94 -18.87 -3.36
N LYS A 96 5.06 -19.58 -3.57
CA LYS A 96 5.97 -19.36 -4.72
C LYS A 96 5.30 -19.33 -6.09
N GLU A 97 4.28 -20.15 -6.30
CA GLU A 97 3.54 -20.23 -7.56
C GLU A 97 2.55 -19.07 -7.75
N ALA A 98 2.09 -18.44 -6.66
CA ALA A 98 1.16 -17.33 -6.68
C ALA A 98 1.84 -15.96 -6.79
N LEU A 99 3.15 -15.86 -6.48
CA LEU A 99 3.89 -14.60 -6.50
C LEU A 99 3.86 -13.87 -7.86
N GLU A 100 3.81 -14.63 -8.96
CA GLU A 100 3.76 -14.07 -10.31
C GLU A 100 2.39 -13.45 -10.64
N LYS A 101 1.36 -13.80 -9.89
CA LYS A 101 -0.01 -13.29 -10.03
C LYS A 101 -0.26 -12.04 -9.18
N PHE A 102 0.51 -11.86 -8.09
CA PHE A 102 0.32 -10.71 -7.20
C PHE A 102 0.62 -9.40 -7.91
N HIS A 103 -0.37 -8.51 -7.87
CA HIS A 103 -0.28 -7.13 -8.31
C HIS A 103 -0.11 -6.20 -7.12
N HIS A 104 -0.62 -6.57 -5.94
CA HIS A 104 -0.59 -5.70 -4.78
C HIS A 104 -0.15 -6.47 -3.56
N LEU A 105 0.87 -5.97 -2.87
CA LEU A 105 1.43 -6.61 -1.69
C LEU A 105 1.56 -5.61 -0.55
N SER A 106 1.13 -6.03 0.64
CA SER A 106 1.40 -5.35 1.89
C SER A 106 2.05 -6.28 2.90
N PHE A 107 2.68 -5.73 3.94
CA PHE A 107 3.24 -6.51 5.04
C PHE A 107 3.25 -5.69 6.33
N VAL A 108 3.10 -6.36 7.48
CA VAL A 108 3.25 -5.72 8.79
C VAL A 108 4.73 -5.59 9.14
N ARG A 109 5.12 -4.41 9.62
CA ARG A 109 6.49 -4.19 10.14
C ARG A 109 6.69 -5.00 11.41
N GLN A 110 7.65 -5.91 11.39
CA GLN A 110 8.01 -6.77 12.53
C GLN A 110 9.53 -6.87 12.71
N GLY A 111 10.01 -6.91 13.96
CA GLY A 111 11.44 -6.93 14.27
C GLY A 111 12.19 -8.14 13.68
N TYR A 112 13.43 -7.91 13.23
CA TYR A 112 14.49 -8.83 12.76
C TYR A 112 14.06 -10.11 11.98
N GLY A 113 14.47 -10.21 10.70
CA GLY A 113 14.28 -11.41 9.86
C GLY A 113 13.93 -11.15 8.38
N VAL A 114 13.86 -9.87 8.01
CA VAL A 114 13.21 -9.31 6.82
C VAL A 114 13.71 -9.88 5.48
N TYR A 115 15.02 -9.93 5.20
CA TYR A 115 15.48 -10.26 3.83
C TYR A 115 15.01 -11.63 3.32
N ARG A 116 15.02 -12.67 4.18
CA ARG A 116 14.63 -14.02 3.75
C ARG A 116 13.16 -14.07 3.31
N LYS A 117 12.31 -13.26 3.93
CA LYS A 117 10.88 -13.15 3.60
C LYS A 117 10.66 -12.49 2.23
N PHE A 118 11.47 -11.50 1.85
CA PHE A 118 11.26 -10.74 0.61
C PHE A 118 12.03 -11.26 -0.61
N LYS A 119 13.05 -12.11 -0.44
CA LYS A 119 13.82 -12.67 -1.57
C LYS A 119 12.93 -13.32 -2.66
N PRO A 120 11.87 -14.09 -2.33
CA PRO A 120 10.99 -14.66 -3.34
C PRO A 120 10.25 -13.61 -4.21
N LEU A 121 10.07 -12.38 -3.74
CA LEU A 121 9.37 -11.32 -4.48
C LEU A 121 10.08 -10.88 -5.76
N GLN A 122 11.33 -11.30 -5.99
CA GLN A 122 12.00 -11.13 -7.28
C GLN A 122 11.20 -11.76 -8.44
N ARG A 123 10.31 -12.71 -8.14
CA ARG A 123 9.40 -13.33 -9.11
C ARG A 123 8.12 -12.52 -9.34
N ALA A 124 7.77 -11.60 -8.44
CA ALA A 124 6.56 -10.77 -8.52
C ALA A 124 6.73 -9.63 -9.54
N ARG A 125 7.00 -9.98 -10.80
CA ARG A 125 7.32 -9.02 -11.87
C ARG A 125 6.14 -8.13 -12.25
N ARG A 126 4.92 -8.44 -11.82
CA ARG A 126 3.71 -7.66 -12.09
C ARG A 126 3.28 -6.80 -10.90
N LEU A 127 4.11 -6.73 -9.85
CA LEU A 127 3.78 -5.98 -8.64
C LEU A 127 3.68 -4.47 -8.92
N ARG A 128 2.55 -3.90 -8.53
CA ARG A 128 2.18 -2.48 -8.64
C ARG A 128 2.20 -1.79 -7.28
N THR A 129 1.84 -2.50 -6.21
CA THR A 129 1.90 -1.97 -4.85
C THR A 129 2.86 -2.77 -3.97
N PHE A 130 3.73 -2.06 -3.25
CA PHE A 130 4.52 -2.60 -2.14
C PHE A 130 4.37 -1.68 -0.92
N LEU A 131 3.61 -2.14 0.08
CA LEU A 131 3.15 -1.33 1.20
C LEU A 131 3.60 -1.90 2.56
N ALA A 132 4.38 -1.13 3.31
CA ALA A 132 4.75 -1.46 4.68
C ALA A 132 3.73 -0.86 5.66
N LEU A 133 3.12 -1.68 6.51
CA LEU A 133 2.10 -1.27 7.47
C LEU A 133 2.63 -1.17 8.90
N SER A 134 2.22 -0.10 9.58
CA SER A 134 2.48 0.15 10.99
C SER A 134 1.28 -0.18 11.86
N VAL A 135 1.25 -1.34 12.51
CA VAL A 135 0.11 -1.74 13.35
C VAL A 135 0.23 -1.24 14.80
N ASN A 136 1.44 -0.96 15.30
CA ASN A 136 1.65 -0.41 16.66
C ASN A 136 2.50 0.87 16.65
N LEU A 137 2.03 1.89 17.37
CA LEU A 137 2.72 3.17 17.64
C LEU A 137 3.72 3.08 18.80
N ASP A 138 4.06 1.88 19.29
CA ASP A 138 5.18 1.70 20.20
C ASP A 138 6.45 2.10 19.44
N ALA A 139 6.79 3.39 19.54
CA ALA A 139 7.84 4.12 18.82
C ALA A 139 9.26 3.56 19.05
N TRP A 140 9.36 2.45 19.78
CA TRP A 140 10.57 1.78 20.21
C TRP A 140 10.91 0.60 19.30
N GLN A 141 9.95 0.00 18.58
CA GLN A 141 10.24 -1.06 17.62
C GLN A 141 10.70 -0.48 16.29
N ARG A 142 12.01 -0.24 16.20
CA ARG A 142 12.67 0.16 14.97
C ARG A 142 12.66 -0.98 13.96
N PHE A 143 11.83 -0.85 12.92
CA PHE A 143 11.89 -1.74 11.78
C PHE A 143 12.94 -1.25 10.78
N SER A 144 13.95 -2.08 10.50
CA SER A 144 14.92 -1.80 9.44
C SER A 144 14.69 -2.75 8.28
N LEU A 145 14.38 -2.17 7.11
CA LEU A 145 14.41 -2.91 5.86
C LEU A 145 15.86 -3.18 5.50
N SER A 146 16.17 -4.43 5.18
CA SER A 146 17.50 -4.76 4.67
C SER A 146 17.76 -3.96 3.40
N ASN A 147 18.94 -3.33 3.33
CA ASN A 147 19.39 -2.63 2.13
C ASN A 147 19.36 -3.52 0.88
N MET A 148 19.46 -4.85 1.03
CA MET A 148 19.30 -5.78 -0.10
C MET A 148 17.88 -5.72 -0.71
N VAL A 149 16.83 -5.49 0.08
CA VAL A 149 15.47 -5.31 -0.47
C VAL A 149 15.43 -4.04 -1.33
N LEU A 150 16.05 -2.95 -0.86
CA LEU A 150 16.00 -1.66 -1.55
C LEU A 150 16.90 -1.65 -2.80
N VAL A 151 18.05 -2.30 -2.75
CA VAL A 151 19.06 -2.29 -3.82
C VAL A 151 18.87 -3.44 -4.81
N GLU A 152 18.46 -4.62 -4.37
CA GLU A 152 18.33 -5.79 -5.25
C GLU A 152 16.89 -6.00 -5.73
N LEU A 153 15.90 -5.86 -4.84
CA LEU A 153 14.50 -6.18 -5.18
C LEU A 153 13.80 -5.04 -5.92
N LEU A 154 13.81 -3.82 -5.37
CA LEU A 154 13.03 -2.71 -5.95
C LEU A 154 13.35 -2.42 -7.43
N PRO A 155 14.62 -2.47 -7.91
CA PRO A 155 14.91 -2.26 -9.33
C PRO A 155 14.30 -3.30 -10.28
N GLN A 156 13.92 -4.48 -9.76
CA GLN A 156 13.29 -5.54 -10.55
C GLN A 156 11.78 -5.35 -10.69
N LEU A 157 11.16 -4.52 -9.85
CA LEU A 157 9.72 -4.27 -9.82
C LEU A 157 9.33 -3.16 -10.80
N GLN A 158 9.45 -3.43 -12.10
CA GLN A 158 9.30 -2.42 -13.16
C GLN A 158 7.88 -1.83 -13.29
N PHE A 159 6.87 -2.50 -12.73
CA PHE A 159 5.47 -2.07 -12.78
C PHE A 159 5.00 -1.41 -11.49
N LEU A 160 5.92 -1.17 -10.54
CA LEU A 160 5.59 -0.59 -9.24
C LEU A 160 5.08 0.85 -9.42
N ARG A 161 3.86 1.09 -8.96
CA ARG A 161 3.19 2.40 -8.93
C ARG A 161 3.20 2.98 -7.51
N VAL A 162 2.96 2.13 -6.52
CA VAL A 162 2.89 2.51 -5.11
C VAL A 162 4.02 1.82 -4.35
N LEU A 163 4.88 2.64 -3.76
CA LEU A 163 5.88 2.22 -2.79
C LEU A 163 5.69 3.05 -1.53
N SER A 164 5.28 2.40 -0.44
CA SER A 164 5.24 3.03 0.87
C SER A 164 6.05 2.20 1.85
N LEU A 165 7.11 2.81 2.36
CA LEU A 165 8.00 2.25 3.38
C LEU A 165 7.89 3.07 4.68
N ALA A 166 6.71 3.66 4.93
CA ALA A 166 6.49 4.59 6.02
C ALA A 166 7.08 4.08 7.34
N SER A 167 7.87 4.94 8.00
CA SER A 167 8.64 4.69 9.24
C SER A 167 9.51 3.42 9.28
N CYS A 168 9.96 2.93 8.11
CA CYS A 168 11.11 2.03 8.03
C CYS A 168 12.42 2.84 8.17
N LEU A 169 13.33 2.38 9.02
CA LEU A 169 14.70 2.92 9.05
C LEU A 169 15.47 2.37 7.86
N ILE A 170 15.74 3.28 6.92
CA ILE A 170 16.60 3.04 5.77
C ILE A 170 18.00 3.44 6.19
N THR A 171 18.94 2.50 6.22
CA THR A 171 20.35 2.83 6.44
C THR A 171 20.88 3.42 5.13
N GLU A 172 21.22 4.71 5.16
CA GLU A 172 21.52 5.52 3.97
C GLU A 172 22.49 4.84 3.00
N ASN A 173 22.03 4.69 1.76
CA ASN A 173 22.88 4.53 0.58
C ASN A 173 22.32 5.48 -0.50
N LYS A 174 23.18 6.16 -1.26
CA LYS A 174 22.79 7.19 -2.24
C LYS A 174 21.76 6.70 -3.26
N LEU A 175 21.75 5.40 -3.55
CA LEU A 175 20.76 4.75 -4.41
C LEU A 175 19.35 4.77 -3.82
N VAL A 176 19.22 4.59 -2.50
CA VAL A 176 17.92 4.55 -1.83
C VAL A 176 17.27 5.92 -1.80
N ALA A 177 18.06 6.98 -1.61
CA ALA A 177 17.57 8.36 -1.78
C ALA A 177 16.97 8.56 -3.18
N SER A 178 17.63 8.07 -4.24
CA SER A 178 17.08 8.17 -5.61
C SER A 178 15.77 7.40 -5.80
N ILE A 179 15.61 6.23 -5.17
CA ILE A 179 14.38 5.42 -5.24
C ILE A 179 13.24 6.09 -4.47
N ILE A 180 13.50 6.60 -3.25
CA ILE A 180 12.52 7.36 -2.47
C ILE A 180 12.11 8.62 -3.22
N TYR A 181 13.07 9.40 -3.72
CA TYR A 181 12.78 10.60 -4.51
C TYR A 181 11.97 10.28 -5.76
N LYS A 182 12.22 9.15 -6.43
CA LYS A 182 11.40 8.68 -7.56
C LYS A 182 10.01 8.23 -7.13
N ALA A 183 9.83 7.54 -6.01
CA ALA A 183 8.53 7.13 -5.51
C ALA A 183 7.68 8.33 -5.03
N TYR A 184 8.30 9.27 -4.31
CA TYR A 184 7.69 10.56 -3.96
C TYR A 184 7.41 11.39 -5.21
N TRP A 185 8.33 11.45 -6.17
CA TRP A 185 8.06 12.05 -7.47
C TRP A 185 6.93 11.30 -8.18
N PHE A 186 6.82 9.98 -8.14
CA PHE A 186 5.72 9.25 -8.80
C PHE A 186 4.35 9.57 -8.16
N LEU A 187 4.28 9.63 -6.83
CA LEU A 187 3.07 10.03 -6.10
C LEU A 187 2.69 11.50 -6.40
N VAL A 188 3.67 12.40 -6.46
CA VAL A 188 3.46 13.83 -6.73
C VAL A 188 3.21 14.11 -8.22
N VAL A 189 3.91 13.43 -9.12
CA VAL A 189 3.87 13.62 -10.58
C VAL A 189 2.66 12.94 -11.21
N LEU A 190 2.11 11.85 -10.67
CA LEU A 190 0.81 11.38 -11.13
C LEU A 190 -0.33 12.30 -10.63
N GLY A 191 -0.19 12.89 -9.44
CA GLY A 191 -1.07 14.00 -9.02
C GLY A 191 -0.95 15.24 -9.91
N TYR A 192 0.27 15.56 -10.40
CA TYR A 192 0.53 16.74 -11.25
C TYR A 192 0.32 16.52 -12.77
N LEU A 193 0.63 15.35 -13.33
CA LEU A 193 0.47 15.06 -14.77
C LEU A 193 -0.97 14.75 -15.15
N ALA A 194 -1.78 14.22 -14.22
CA ALA A 194 -3.22 14.18 -14.40
C ALA A 194 -3.83 15.59 -14.47
N CYS A 195 -3.17 16.60 -13.88
CA CYS A 195 -3.54 18.01 -13.96
C CYS A 195 -3.09 18.70 -15.28
N GLN A 196 -2.29 18.04 -16.14
CA GLN A 196 -1.70 18.67 -17.34
C GLN A 196 -1.89 17.90 -18.66
N THR A 197 -2.66 16.82 -18.71
CA THR A 197 -3.01 16.15 -19.98
C THR A 197 -4.37 16.57 -20.56
N VAL A 198 -4.72 17.84 -20.39
CA VAL A 198 -5.67 18.56 -21.26
C VAL A 198 -4.99 19.85 -21.73
N VAL A 199 -4.23 19.76 -22.83
CA VAL A 199 -4.33 20.53 -24.08
C VAL A 199 -3.48 19.81 -25.13
#